data_AF-A0A3R8VX98-F1
#
_entry.id   AF-A0A3R8VX98-F1
#
_cell.length_a   1.000
_cell.length_b   1.000
_cell.length_c   1.000
_cell.angle_alpha   90.00
_cell.angle_beta   90.00
_cell.angle_gamma   90.00
#
_symmetry.space_group_name_H-M   'P 1'
#
loop_
_entity.id
_entity.type
_entity.pdbx_description
1 polymer ?
#
loop_
_entity_poly.entity_id
_entity_poly.type
_entity_poly.pdbx_seq_one_letter_code
_entity_poly.pdbx_strand_id
1 'polypeptide(L)'
;MSIPVFGSTADAVRWIGSMSDEQVDVLAAGAVDGVVACAWSVYDLAGAAAERLVDQACVIIGERDQVRLTPAMIDAGEADIAYTKEVLLAVGAGVLHLAVSGDATDAEIARVAELGMPIRDIVRATGWNREQVVEAIATGAAGGQVA
;
A
#
# COMPACT_ATOMS: atom_id res chain seq x y z
N MET A 1 18.48 -0.42 7.28
CA MET A 1 18.34 -1.89 7.12
C MET A 1 18.24 -2.16 5.62
N SER A 2 19.12 -2.97 5.04
CA SER A 2 19.09 -3.29 3.62
C SER A 2 17.97 -4.31 3.36
N ILE A 3 17.01 -4.00 2.48
CA ILE A 3 15.95 -4.95 2.13
C ILE A 3 16.58 -6.11 1.35
N PRO A 4 16.46 -7.36 1.81
CA PRO A 4 17.01 -8.51 1.10
C PRO A 4 16.27 -8.74 -0.24
N VAL A 5 17.02 -9.02 -1.29
CA VAL A 5 16.48 -9.40 -2.60
C VAL A 5 16.38 -10.92 -2.66
N PHE A 6 15.17 -11.46 -2.83
CA PHE A 6 14.93 -12.90 -2.90
C PHE A 6 14.85 -13.37 -4.36
N GLY A 7 15.53 -14.48 -4.67
CA GLY A 7 15.47 -15.12 -5.99
C GLY A 7 14.23 -15.98 -6.20
N SER A 8 13.54 -16.38 -5.13
CA SER A 8 12.32 -17.18 -5.19
C SER A 8 11.48 -17.06 -3.89
N THR A 9 10.20 -17.46 -3.96
CA THR A 9 9.30 -17.54 -2.79
C THR A 9 9.81 -18.52 -1.73
N ALA A 10 10.49 -19.60 -2.14
CA ALA A 10 11.06 -20.59 -1.21
C ALA A 10 12.23 -20.00 -0.39
N ASP A 11 13.00 -19.10 -0.98
CA ASP A 11 14.12 -18.42 -0.30
C ASP A 11 13.60 -17.41 0.73
N ALA A 12 12.51 -16.71 0.41
CA ALA A 12 11.84 -15.81 1.35
C ALA A 12 11.28 -16.57 2.57
N VAL A 13 10.63 -17.72 2.35
CA VAL A 13 10.08 -18.55 3.45
C VAL A 13 11.18 -19.13 4.33
N ARG A 14 12.29 -19.60 3.75
CA ARG A 14 13.44 -20.09 4.52
C ARG A 14 14.12 -19.00 5.32
N TRP A 15 14.21 -17.79 4.77
CA TRP A 15 14.78 -16.64 5.47
C TRP A 15 13.93 -16.25 6.69
N ILE A 16 12.62 -16.13 6.53
CA ILE A 16 11.69 -15.89 7.65
C ILE A 16 11.76 -17.02 8.68
N GLY A 17 11.77 -18.27 8.25
CA GLY A 17 11.88 -19.43 9.15
C GLY A 17 13.23 -19.59 9.85
N SER A 18 14.24 -18.80 9.47
CA SER A 18 15.56 -18.79 10.11
C SER A 18 15.75 -17.66 11.15
N MET A 19 14.73 -16.80 11.30
CA MET A 19 14.74 -15.70 12.27
C MET A 19 14.49 -16.21 13.69
N SER A 20 15.15 -15.59 14.68
CA SER A 20 14.76 -15.76 16.09
C SER A 20 13.44 -15.05 16.37
N ASP A 21 12.75 -15.43 17.45
CA ASP A 21 11.49 -14.80 17.85
C ASP A 21 11.63 -13.26 17.99
N GLU A 22 12.75 -12.78 18.51
CA GLU A 22 13.05 -11.33 18.61
C GLU A 22 13.23 -10.66 17.23
N GLN A 23 13.74 -11.38 16.23
CA GLN A 23 13.87 -10.88 14.86
C GLN A 23 12.54 -10.94 14.10
N VAL A 24 11.71 -11.95 14.39
CA VAL A 24 10.32 -12.01 13.92
C VAL A 24 9.52 -10.88 14.55
N ASP A 25 9.70 -10.57 15.82
CA ASP A 25 9.06 -9.44 16.50
C ASP A 25 9.50 -8.10 15.92
N VAL A 26 10.77 -7.92 15.56
CA VAL A 26 11.25 -6.70 14.88
C VAL A 26 10.75 -6.61 13.43
N LEU A 27 10.63 -7.73 12.71
CA LEU A 27 10.07 -7.79 11.36
C LEU A 27 8.54 -7.56 11.39
N ALA A 28 7.85 -8.18 12.34
CA ALA A 28 6.45 -7.96 12.64
C ALA A 28 6.23 -6.51 13.07
N ALA A 29 7.12 -5.94 13.90
CA ALA A 29 7.14 -4.52 14.23
C ALA A 29 7.42 -3.61 13.01
N GLY A 30 8.17 -4.08 12.03
CA GLY A 30 8.29 -3.44 10.71
C GLY A 30 7.03 -3.58 9.84
N ALA A 31 6.16 -4.54 10.17
CA ALA A 31 4.81 -4.70 9.64
C ALA A 31 3.72 -4.09 10.57
N VAL A 32 4.09 -3.49 11.72
CA VAL A 32 3.20 -2.95 12.78
C VAL A 32 2.63 -1.58 12.45
N ASP A 33 2.99 -0.97 11.33
CA ASP A 33 2.34 0.28 10.88
C ASP A 33 0.88 0.04 10.39
N GLY A 34 0.36 -1.17 10.57
CA GLY A 34 -1.03 -1.56 10.30
C GLY A 34 -1.29 -2.00 8.87
N VAL A 35 -2.50 -2.48 8.62
CA VAL A 35 -2.96 -2.99 7.32
C VAL A 35 -2.85 -1.93 6.22
N VAL A 36 -2.93 -0.64 6.57
CA VAL A 36 -2.72 0.49 5.66
C VAL A 36 -1.27 0.56 5.20
N ALA A 37 -0.30 0.45 6.10
CA ALA A 37 1.11 0.44 5.72
C ALA A 37 1.50 -0.83 4.95
N CYS A 38 0.88 -1.96 5.27
CA CYS A 38 0.98 -3.17 4.46
C CYS A 38 0.49 -2.92 3.02
N ALA A 39 -0.68 -2.30 2.84
CA ALA A 39 -1.20 -1.96 1.52
C ALA A 39 -0.29 -0.96 0.78
N TRP A 40 0.22 0.05 1.49
CA TRP A 40 1.18 1.03 0.97
C TRP A 40 2.42 0.35 0.39
N SER A 41 3.04 -0.55 1.16
CA SER A 41 4.27 -1.25 0.79
C SER A 41 4.06 -2.29 -0.32
N VAL A 42 3.04 -3.15 -0.18
CA VAL A 42 2.78 -4.25 -1.12
C VAL A 42 2.38 -3.74 -2.50
N TYR A 43 1.45 -2.78 -2.52
CA TYR A 43 0.94 -2.24 -3.78
C TYR A 43 1.77 -1.07 -4.33
N ASP A 44 2.74 -0.57 -3.56
CA ASP A 44 3.59 0.57 -3.91
C ASP A 44 2.76 1.85 -4.16
N LEU A 45 1.86 2.17 -3.22
CA LEU A 45 0.88 3.24 -3.36
C LEU A 45 1.35 4.57 -2.73
N ALA A 46 0.56 5.64 -2.91
CA ALA A 46 0.60 6.77 -1.99
C ALA A 46 -0.17 6.44 -0.69
N GLY A 47 0.16 7.10 0.43
CA GLY A 47 -0.50 6.85 1.72
C GLY A 47 -2.03 6.96 1.65
N ALA A 48 -2.55 8.06 1.08
CA ALA A 48 -4.00 8.28 0.92
C ALA A 48 -4.68 7.22 0.02
N ALA A 49 -3.96 6.66 -0.94
CA ALA A 49 -4.46 5.57 -1.78
C ALA A 49 -4.52 4.25 -1.02
N ALA A 50 -3.50 3.96 -0.21
CA ALA A 50 -3.47 2.78 0.65
C ALA A 50 -4.59 2.82 1.69
N GLU A 51 -4.84 3.97 2.32
CA GLU A 51 -5.97 4.18 3.24
C GLU A 51 -7.30 3.87 2.56
N ARG A 52 -7.58 4.46 1.39
CA ARG A 52 -8.82 4.21 0.65
C ARG A 52 -9.01 2.76 0.24
N LEU A 53 -7.94 2.07 -0.15
CA LEU A 53 -7.97 0.65 -0.48
C LEU A 53 -8.41 -0.16 0.74
N VAL A 54 -7.81 0.11 1.90
CA VAL A 54 -8.14 -0.58 3.15
C VAL A 54 -9.55 -0.23 3.62
N ASP A 55 -9.98 1.03 3.51
CA ASP A 55 -11.35 1.43 3.86
C ASP A 55 -12.38 0.70 3.00
N GLN A 56 -12.13 0.58 1.69
CA GLN A 56 -12.98 -0.19 0.80
C GLN A 56 -13.02 -1.67 1.17
N ALA A 57 -11.87 -2.26 1.57
CA ALA A 57 -11.85 -3.62 2.09
C ALA A 57 -12.65 -3.75 3.39
N CYS A 58 -12.54 -2.78 4.30
CA CYS A 58 -13.33 -2.75 5.54
C CYS A 58 -14.83 -2.71 5.27
N VAL A 59 -15.27 -1.95 4.27
CA VAL A 59 -16.68 -1.91 3.85
C VAL A 59 -17.14 -3.29 3.36
N ILE A 60 -16.39 -3.92 2.45
CA ILE A 60 -16.75 -5.23 1.89
C ILE A 60 -16.82 -6.31 2.97
N ILE A 61 -15.84 -6.33 3.88
CA ILE A 61 -15.82 -7.29 4.99
C ILE A 61 -16.96 -7.00 5.97
N GLY A 62 -17.16 -5.72 6.33
CA GLY A 62 -18.21 -5.31 7.23
C GLY A 62 -19.63 -5.59 6.70
N GLU A 63 -19.85 -5.45 5.39
CA GLU A 63 -21.11 -5.83 4.74
C GLU A 63 -21.38 -7.33 4.82
N ARG A 64 -20.35 -8.17 4.63
CA ARG A 64 -20.47 -9.63 4.80
C ARG A 64 -20.82 -9.98 6.25
N ASP A 65 -20.10 -9.41 7.20
CA ASP A 65 -20.17 -9.80 8.62
C ASP A 65 -21.25 -9.02 9.38
N GLN A 66 -21.95 -8.09 8.71
CA GLN A 66 -22.97 -7.21 9.29
C GLN A 66 -22.46 -6.39 10.49
N VAL A 67 -21.18 -6.01 10.43
CA VAL A 67 -20.48 -5.24 11.46
C VAL A 67 -19.80 -4.05 10.82
N ARG A 68 -19.73 -2.92 11.53
CA ARG A 68 -18.88 -1.81 11.11
C ARG A 68 -17.43 -2.15 11.39
N LEU A 69 -16.70 -2.58 10.36
CA LEU A 69 -15.27 -2.85 10.47
C LEU A 69 -14.45 -1.57 10.28
N THR A 70 -13.32 -1.48 10.97
CA THR A 70 -12.34 -0.41 10.81
C THR A 70 -10.94 -1.01 10.61
N PRO A 71 -9.98 -0.26 10.03
CA PRO A 71 -8.60 -0.74 9.89
C PRO A 71 -7.99 -1.20 11.22
N ALA A 72 -8.24 -0.46 12.30
CA ALA A 72 -7.74 -0.80 13.63
C ALA A 72 -8.28 -2.15 14.16
N MET A 73 -9.50 -2.53 13.79
CA MET A 73 -10.06 -3.84 14.15
C MET A 73 -9.41 -4.97 13.36
N ILE A 74 -9.03 -4.73 12.10
CA ILE A 74 -8.21 -5.67 11.32
C ILE A 74 -6.84 -5.83 11.97
N ASP A 75 -6.21 -4.72 12.35
CA ASP A 75 -4.90 -4.71 13.00
C ASP A 75 -4.93 -5.40 14.38
N ALA A 76 -6.05 -5.30 15.09
CA ALA A 76 -6.30 -6.02 16.35
C ALA A 76 -6.63 -7.52 16.16
N GLY A 77 -6.73 -8.00 14.92
CA GLY A 77 -7.06 -9.39 14.60
C GLY A 77 -8.53 -9.76 14.83
N GLU A 78 -9.43 -8.77 14.88
CA GLU A 78 -10.87 -8.98 15.07
C GLU A 78 -11.58 -9.40 13.76
N ALA A 79 -10.90 -9.31 12.62
CA ALA A 79 -11.38 -9.78 11.33
C ALA A 79 -10.74 -11.13 10.94
N ASP A 80 -11.47 -11.93 10.16
CA ASP A 80 -10.92 -13.15 9.55
C ASP A 80 -9.75 -12.79 8.63
N ILE A 81 -8.53 -13.20 9.01
CA ILE A 81 -7.29 -12.87 8.30
C ILE A 81 -7.27 -13.43 6.88
N ALA A 82 -7.77 -14.64 6.68
CA ALA A 82 -7.75 -15.29 5.36
C ALA A 82 -8.68 -14.56 4.39
N TYR A 83 -9.88 -14.24 4.85
CA TYR A 83 -10.83 -13.47 4.05
C TYR A 83 -10.39 -12.02 3.85
N THR A 84 -9.82 -11.38 4.87
CA THR A 84 -9.29 -10.02 4.78
C THR A 84 -8.23 -9.93 3.69
N LYS A 85 -7.33 -10.92 3.63
CA LYS A 85 -6.32 -11.02 2.56
C LYS A 85 -6.96 -11.16 1.18
N GLU A 86 -7.96 -12.03 1.03
CA GLU A 86 -8.67 -12.22 -0.25
C GLU A 86 -9.32 -10.93 -0.73
N VAL A 87 -10.02 -10.22 0.16
CA VAL A 87 -10.67 -8.94 -0.15
C VAL A 87 -9.63 -7.88 -0.51
N LEU A 88 -8.54 -7.74 0.26
CA LEU A 88 -7.48 -6.78 -0.04
C LEU A 88 -6.82 -7.05 -1.40
N LEU A 89 -6.64 -8.32 -1.79
CA LEU A 89 -6.15 -8.71 -3.12
C LEU A 89 -7.16 -8.37 -4.22
N ALA A 90 -8.45 -8.60 -3.98
CA ALA A 90 -9.50 -8.28 -4.94
C ALA A 90 -9.66 -6.77 -5.16
N VAL A 91 -9.67 -5.98 -4.08
CA VAL A 91 -9.69 -4.51 -4.15
C VAL A 91 -8.39 -3.99 -4.76
N GLY A 92 -7.25 -4.55 -4.36
CA GLY A 92 -5.92 -4.25 -4.92
C GLY A 92 -5.82 -4.49 -6.42
N ALA A 93 -6.47 -5.53 -6.94
CA ALA A 93 -6.56 -5.78 -8.38
C ALA A 93 -7.43 -4.75 -9.12
N GLY A 94 -8.33 -4.07 -8.41
CA GLY A 94 -9.14 -2.96 -8.93
C GLY A 94 -8.43 -1.60 -8.90
N VAL A 95 -7.21 -1.54 -8.32
CA VAL A 95 -6.40 -0.32 -8.30
C VAL A 95 -6.12 0.12 -9.73
N LEU A 96 -6.58 1.32 -10.05
CA LEU A 96 -6.76 1.79 -11.42
C LEU A 96 -5.43 1.92 -12.16
N HIS A 97 -5.39 1.33 -13.37
CA HIS A 97 -4.41 1.70 -14.40
C HIS A 97 -4.76 3.09 -14.95
N LEU A 98 -4.37 4.13 -14.21
CA LEU A 98 -4.48 5.50 -14.69
C LEU A 98 -3.40 5.75 -15.74
N ALA A 99 -3.74 6.56 -16.74
CA ALA A 99 -2.78 7.01 -17.73
C ALA A 99 -2.12 8.29 -17.22
N VAL A 100 -0.79 8.31 -17.24
CA VAL A 100 0.03 9.50 -16.99
C VAL A 100 1.11 9.55 -18.07
N SER A 101 1.43 10.74 -18.57
CA SER A 101 2.36 10.94 -19.68
C SER A 101 3.73 11.40 -19.19
N GLY A 102 4.76 11.29 -20.04
CA GLY A 102 6.13 11.70 -19.73
C GLY A 102 6.33 13.19 -19.47
N ASP A 103 5.40 14.02 -19.92
CA ASP A 103 5.36 15.47 -19.70
C ASP A 103 4.46 15.88 -18.52
N ALA A 104 4.02 14.91 -17.70
CA ALA A 104 3.19 15.18 -16.54
C ALA A 104 3.87 16.11 -15.53
N THR A 105 3.07 17.03 -14.99
CA THR A 105 3.42 17.96 -13.92
C THR A 105 3.41 17.28 -12.55
N ASP A 106 4.09 17.88 -11.57
CA ASP A 106 4.10 17.41 -10.16
C ASP A 106 2.67 17.19 -9.63
N ALA A 107 1.74 18.11 -9.96
CA ALA A 107 0.34 18.03 -9.54
C ALA A 107 -0.41 16.84 -10.16
N GLU A 108 -0.13 16.55 -11.43
CA GLU A 108 -0.71 15.37 -12.11
C GLU A 108 -0.14 14.08 -11.53
N ILE A 109 1.16 14.04 -11.24
CA ILE A 109 1.83 12.91 -10.57
C ILE A 109 1.23 12.65 -9.20
N ALA A 110 1.10 13.68 -8.36
CA ALA A 110 0.47 13.58 -7.05
C ALA A 110 -0.95 13.04 -7.16
N ARG A 111 -1.74 13.59 -8.09
CA ARG A 111 -3.14 13.19 -8.30
C ARG A 111 -3.27 11.73 -8.71
N VAL A 112 -2.49 11.24 -9.68
CA VAL A 112 -2.60 9.83 -10.10
C VAL A 112 -2.13 8.88 -9.02
N ALA A 113 -1.09 9.24 -8.25
CA ALA A 113 -0.61 8.47 -7.11
C ALA A 113 -1.69 8.40 -6.01
N GLU A 114 -2.31 9.53 -5.68
CA GLU A 114 -3.45 9.57 -4.76
C GLU A 114 -4.61 8.73 -5.28
N LEU A 115 -4.97 8.80 -6.56
CA LEU A 115 -6.06 7.98 -7.10
C LEU A 115 -5.74 6.47 -7.16
N GLY A 116 -4.52 6.08 -6.81
CA GLY A 116 -4.12 4.69 -6.60
C GLY A 116 -3.13 4.16 -7.62
N MET A 117 -2.66 4.95 -8.59
CA MET A 117 -1.64 4.46 -9.50
C MET A 117 -0.35 4.08 -8.72
N PRO A 118 0.19 2.85 -8.86
CA PRO A 118 1.41 2.47 -8.18
C PRO A 118 2.58 3.39 -8.56
N ILE A 119 3.41 3.77 -7.59
CA ILE A 119 4.58 4.65 -7.77
C ILE A 119 5.51 4.06 -8.84
N ARG A 120 5.76 2.75 -8.84
CA ARG A 120 6.52 2.05 -9.88
C ARG A 120 5.94 2.21 -11.29
N ASP A 121 4.63 2.27 -11.41
CA ASP A 121 3.96 2.40 -12.70
C ASP A 121 3.99 3.86 -13.17
N ILE A 122 3.90 4.81 -12.25
CA ILE A 122 4.15 6.24 -12.53
C ILE A 122 5.58 6.41 -13.06
N VAL A 123 6.58 5.88 -12.34
CA VAL A 123 8.00 5.90 -12.76
C VAL A 123 8.19 5.32 -14.16
N ARG A 124 7.54 4.18 -14.45
CA ARG A 124 7.60 3.54 -15.78
C ARG A 124 6.93 4.38 -16.87
N ALA A 125 5.80 4.99 -16.57
CA ALA A 125 5.02 5.76 -17.54
C ALA A 125 5.65 7.11 -17.85
N THR A 126 6.28 7.76 -16.86
CA THR A 126 6.80 9.12 -17.00
C THR A 126 8.30 9.21 -17.19
N GLY A 127 9.04 8.17 -16.81
CA GLY A 127 10.51 8.19 -16.77
C GLY A 127 11.08 8.96 -15.57
N TRP A 128 10.23 9.44 -14.66
CA TRP A 128 10.66 10.06 -13.41
C TRP A 128 11.30 9.03 -12.50
N ASN A 129 12.23 9.47 -11.65
CA ASN A 129 12.73 8.60 -10.59
C ASN A 129 11.76 8.59 -9.39
N ARG A 130 11.93 7.60 -8.51
CA ARG A 130 11.06 7.43 -7.34
C ARG A 130 11.10 8.62 -6.38
N GLU A 131 12.26 9.24 -6.18
CA GLU A 131 12.39 10.40 -5.28
C GLU A 131 11.57 11.58 -5.79
N GLN A 132 11.62 11.87 -7.09
CA GLN A 132 10.82 12.93 -7.71
C GLN A 132 9.31 12.67 -7.58
N VAL A 133 8.88 11.42 -7.75
CA VAL A 133 7.46 11.05 -7.58
C VAL A 133 7.03 11.23 -6.12
N VAL A 134 7.85 10.80 -5.15
CA VAL A 134 7.55 10.95 -3.72
C VAL A 134 7.55 12.42 -3.30
N GLU A 135 8.49 13.22 -3.82
CA GLU A 135 8.52 14.66 -3.60
C GLU A 135 7.27 15.35 -4.14
N ALA A 136 6.86 15.02 -5.38
CA ALA A 136 5.62 15.53 -5.97
C ALA A 136 4.38 15.16 -5.16
N ILE A 137 4.30 13.95 -4.60
CA ILE A 137 3.22 13.55 -3.70
C ILE A 137 3.24 14.40 -2.42
N ALA A 138 4.42 14.59 -1.82
CA ALA A 138 4.55 15.37 -0.59
C ALA A 138 4.21 16.86 -0.78
N THR A 139 4.60 17.45 -1.92
CA THR A 139 4.31 18.86 -2.25
C THR A 139 2.88 19.05 -2.76
N GLY A 140 2.35 18.10 -3.53
CA GLY A 140 0.97 18.10 -4.02
C GLY A 140 -0.05 18.01 -2.88
N ALA A 141 0.23 17.22 -1.85
CA ALA A 141 -0.60 17.14 -0.64
C ALA A 141 -0.65 18.48 0.14
N ALA A 142 0.41 19.28 0.09
CA ALA A 142 0.47 20.61 0.71
C ALA A 142 -0.21 21.71 -0.14
N GLY A 143 -0.37 21.48 -1.45
CA GLY A 143 -0.95 22.43 -2.41
C GLY A 143 -2.48 22.42 -2.52
N GLY A 144 -3.16 21.50 -1.83
CA GLY A 144 -4.62 21.32 -1.86
C GLY A 144 -5.46 22.34 -1.06
N GLN A 145 -4.86 23.45 -0.58
CA GLN A 145 -5.59 24.61 -0.09
C GLN A 145 -5.39 25.78 -1.04
N VAL A 146 -6.16 25.83 -2.12
CA VAL A 146 -6.46 27.11 -2.80
C VAL A 146 -7.83 27.07 -3.46
N ALA A 147 -8.69 27.95 -2.91
CA ALA A 147 -9.99 28.46 -3.34
C ALA A 147 -11.23 27.58 -3.10
#